data_AF-A0A0C3IR41-F1
#
_entry.id   AF-A0A0C3IR41-F1
#
_cell.length_a   1.000
_cell.length_b   1.000
_cell.length_c   1.000
_cell.angle_alpha   90.00
_cell.angle_beta   90.00
_cell.angle_gamma   90.00
#
_symmetry.space_group_name_H-M   'P 1'
#
loop_
_entity.id
_entity.type
_entity.pdbx_description
1 polymer ?
#
loop_
_entity_poly.entity_id
_entity_poly.type
_entity_poly.pdbx_seq_one_letter_code
_entity_poly.pdbx_strand_id
1 'polypeptide(L)'
;MTVPPKNQDPAGGTETRNKEAAMRELIMSAVETAVKPVTSGLGNLQQRLDTLATVVQENAVDKHAKMLQSHTEPLHTRLGTLRSDILDGVDQRSMSLNSNLESLRNQTITVDQHLAELGQSVQAARDVVTETSGQVQDVANAQHVTNGHITDVLVSSRQIYNAERGLGLDHPFKIIPFVNKDGGVQWPTACGLPPLLDMRMINNLKDHELDQYLDGYRIQHVGLDREVKLSKLREYIGCMPVDNSSPHGMAFVFMLAMGCLLYLYFPHLFV
;
A
#
# COMPACT_ATOMS: atom_id res chain seq x y z
N MET A 1 58.65 120.91 -42.96
CA MET A 1 58.46 122.37 -43.10
C MET A 1 57.79 122.85 -41.83
N THR A 2 58.60 123.38 -40.91
CA THR A 2 58.82 124.83 -40.66
C THR A 2 57.75 125.36 -39.69
N VAL A 3 58.03 125.43 -38.38
CA VAL A 3 58.84 126.44 -37.65
C VAL A 3 57.96 127.63 -37.19
N PRO A 4 58.17 128.13 -35.96
CA PRO A 4 57.25 128.88 -35.09
C PRO A 4 57.31 130.40 -35.36
N PRO A 5 56.67 131.32 -34.58
CA PRO A 5 57.25 131.91 -33.36
C PRO A 5 56.18 132.30 -32.28
N LYS A 6 56.46 132.41 -30.96
CA LYS A 6 57.21 133.39 -30.14
C LYS A 6 56.39 134.62 -29.68
N ASN A 7 56.29 134.71 -28.34
CA ASN A 7 56.30 135.90 -27.46
C ASN A 7 55.06 136.75 -27.15
N GLN A 8 54.95 136.98 -25.83
CA GLN A 8 54.60 138.20 -25.08
C GLN A 8 53.17 138.34 -24.49
N ASP A 9 53.13 138.17 -23.17
CA ASP A 9 52.31 138.85 -22.15
C ASP A 9 51.98 140.33 -22.50
N PRO A 10 50.85 140.90 -22.04
CA PRO A 10 50.58 141.06 -20.60
C PRO A 10 49.12 140.97 -20.10
N ALA A 11 49.03 140.54 -18.84
CA ALA A 11 48.15 141.01 -17.75
C ALA A 11 46.78 141.64 -18.06
N GLY A 12 45.74 141.06 -17.43
CA GLY A 12 44.57 141.80 -16.95
C GLY A 12 43.22 141.18 -17.33
N GLY A 13 42.43 140.72 -16.35
CA GLY A 13 41.02 140.36 -16.58
C GLY A 13 40.48 139.21 -15.74
N THR A 14 40.61 139.30 -14.42
CA THR A 14 40.21 138.33 -13.38
C THR A 14 38.70 138.29 -13.09
N GLU A 15 37.82 137.94 -14.05
CA GLU A 15 36.37 137.88 -13.72
C GLU A 15 35.46 136.89 -14.48
N THR A 16 35.97 136.12 -15.46
CA THR A 16 35.13 135.20 -16.28
C THR A 16 35.45 133.70 -16.12
N ARG A 17 36.61 133.32 -15.55
CA ARG A 17 36.98 131.92 -15.27
C ARG A 17 36.32 131.34 -14.01
N ASN A 18 35.78 132.20 -13.16
CA ASN A 18 35.11 131.82 -11.91
C ASN A 18 33.65 131.38 -12.14
N LYS A 19 32.99 131.83 -13.22
CA LYS A 19 31.59 131.46 -13.54
C LYS A 19 31.45 130.07 -14.18
N GLU A 20 32.40 129.63 -14.99
CA GLU A 20 32.34 128.33 -15.67
C GLU A 20 32.79 127.17 -14.75
N ALA A 21 33.75 127.44 -13.87
CA ALA A 21 34.10 126.54 -12.77
C ALA A 21 32.94 126.41 -11.77
N ALA A 22 32.32 127.53 -11.37
CA ALA A 22 31.16 127.50 -10.48
C ALA A 22 29.93 126.82 -11.12
N MET A 23 29.69 126.99 -12.43
CA MET A 23 28.57 126.34 -13.12
C MET A 23 28.82 124.85 -13.37
N ARG A 24 30.05 124.42 -13.65
CA ARG A 24 30.42 122.99 -13.66
C ARG A 24 30.32 122.39 -12.27
N GLU A 25 30.73 123.11 -11.24
CA GLU A 25 30.61 122.66 -9.85
C GLU A 25 29.13 122.59 -9.42
N LEU A 26 28.28 123.51 -9.88
CA LEU A 26 26.84 123.52 -9.58
C LEU A 26 26.09 122.43 -10.36
N ILE A 27 26.45 122.17 -11.63
CA ILE A 27 25.91 121.03 -12.40
C ILE A 27 26.41 119.71 -11.82
N MET A 28 27.69 119.60 -11.48
CA MET A 28 28.26 118.40 -10.90
C MET A 28 27.68 118.16 -9.50
N SER A 29 27.47 119.22 -8.71
CA SER A 29 26.78 119.15 -7.42
C SER A 29 25.30 118.80 -7.58
N ALA A 30 24.58 119.35 -8.57
CA ALA A 30 23.19 119.01 -8.84
C ALA A 30 23.03 117.57 -9.35
N VAL A 31 23.92 117.11 -10.23
CA VAL A 31 23.97 115.73 -10.72
C VAL A 31 24.36 114.79 -9.59
N GLU A 32 25.35 115.13 -8.78
CA GLU A 32 25.73 114.34 -7.60
C GLU A 32 24.57 114.29 -6.59
N THR A 33 23.88 115.40 -6.37
CA THR A 33 22.70 115.48 -5.49
C THR A 33 21.52 114.68 -6.04
N ALA A 34 21.36 114.60 -7.37
CA ALA A 34 20.31 113.81 -8.03
C ALA A 34 20.67 112.32 -8.16
N VAL A 35 21.94 111.98 -8.34
CA VAL A 35 22.42 110.60 -8.55
C VAL A 35 22.63 109.87 -7.22
N LYS A 36 23.09 110.56 -6.17
CA LYS A 36 23.32 109.99 -4.83
C LYS A 36 22.09 109.27 -4.23
N PRO A 37 20.85 109.78 -4.33
CA PRO A 37 19.67 109.03 -3.90
C PRO A 37 19.37 107.82 -4.81
N VAL A 38 19.72 107.86 -6.10
CA VAL A 38 19.55 106.73 -7.02
C VAL A 38 20.58 105.63 -6.76
N THR A 39 21.86 105.96 -6.56
CA THR A 39 22.91 105.00 -6.21
C THR A 39 22.69 104.41 -4.81
N SER A 40 22.24 105.22 -3.86
CA SER A 40 21.83 104.75 -2.53
C SER A 40 20.56 103.87 -2.61
N GLY A 41 19.62 104.21 -3.51
CA GLY A 41 18.45 103.41 -3.80
C GLY A 41 18.79 102.04 -4.42
N LEU A 42 19.71 102.01 -5.38
CA LEU A 42 20.19 100.77 -6.01
C LEU A 42 20.95 99.89 -5.03
N GLY A 43 21.81 100.47 -4.17
CA GLY A 43 22.48 99.73 -3.10
C GLY A 43 21.49 99.08 -2.13
N ASN A 44 20.46 99.82 -1.73
CA ASN A 44 19.35 99.26 -0.93
C ASN A 44 18.56 98.18 -1.67
N LEU A 45 18.37 98.32 -2.98
CA LEU A 45 17.61 97.35 -3.78
C LEU A 45 18.39 96.04 -3.98
N GLN A 46 19.71 96.15 -4.21
CA GLN A 46 20.63 95.02 -4.21
C GLN A 46 20.60 94.28 -2.86
N GLN A 47 20.70 95.01 -1.75
CA GLN A 47 20.64 94.42 -0.41
C GLN A 47 19.31 93.72 -0.13
N ARG A 48 18.18 94.29 -0.58
CA ARG A 48 16.86 93.64 -0.47
C ARG A 48 16.75 92.40 -1.35
N LEU A 49 17.31 92.40 -2.55
CA LEU A 49 17.37 91.24 -3.44
C LEU A 49 18.21 90.11 -2.84
N ASP A 50 19.37 90.43 -2.28
CA ASP A 50 20.22 89.45 -1.60
C ASP A 50 19.51 88.87 -0.37
N THR A 51 18.85 89.73 0.42
CA THR A 51 18.02 89.27 1.55
C THR A 51 16.89 88.38 1.07
N LEU A 52 16.19 88.74 -0.01
CA LEU A 52 15.09 87.94 -0.56
C LEU A 52 15.60 86.60 -1.13
N ALA A 53 16.73 86.59 -1.82
CA ALA A 53 17.36 85.39 -2.35
C ALA A 53 17.78 84.45 -1.21
N THR A 54 18.35 85.00 -0.14
CA THR A 54 18.69 84.24 1.07
C THR A 54 17.44 83.67 1.74
N VAL A 55 16.39 84.49 1.91
CA VAL A 55 15.10 84.06 2.49
C VAL A 55 14.43 82.99 1.63
N VAL A 56 14.47 83.08 0.30
CA VAL A 56 13.90 82.07 -0.61
C VAL A 56 14.70 80.77 -0.56
N GLN A 57 16.04 80.85 -0.60
CA GLN A 57 16.90 79.68 -0.50
C GLN A 57 16.71 78.95 0.83
N GLU A 58 16.69 79.68 1.93
CA GLU A 58 16.63 79.16 3.29
C GLU A 58 15.20 78.69 3.67
N ASN A 59 14.14 79.41 3.27
CA ASN A 59 12.77 79.03 3.64
C ASN A 59 12.08 78.10 2.65
N ALA A 60 12.36 78.18 1.35
CA ALA A 60 11.66 77.35 0.37
C ALA A 60 12.46 76.10 0.04
N VAL A 61 13.71 76.24 -0.38
CA VAL A 61 14.49 75.11 -0.89
C VAL A 61 14.97 74.22 0.26
N ASP A 62 15.65 74.76 1.26
CA ASP A 62 16.20 73.98 2.37
C ASP A 62 15.10 73.35 3.23
N LYS A 63 14.01 74.09 3.47
CA LYS A 63 12.87 73.59 4.24
C LYS A 63 12.14 72.47 3.49
N HIS A 64 11.93 72.61 2.19
CA HIS A 64 11.32 71.54 1.38
C HIS A 64 12.24 70.34 1.24
N ALA A 65 13.54 70.53 1.06
CA ALA A 65 14.51 69.44 1.00
C ALA A 65 14.53 68.65 2.32
N LYS A 66 14.58 69.34 3.47
CA LYS A 66 14.49 68.71 4.81
C LYS A 66 13.15 68.02 5.04
N MET A 67 12.05 68.60 4.58
CA MET A 67 10.73 67.98 4.67
C MET A 67 10.64 66.72 3.81
N LEU A 68 11.14 66.76 2.57
CA LEU A 68 11.20 65.58 1.71
C LEU A 68 12.08 64.50 2.33
N GLN A 69 13.27 64.87 2.83
CA GLN A 69 14.16 63.93 3.51
C GLN A 69 13.51 63.31 4.75
N SER A 70 12.80 64.11 5.56
CA SER A 70 12.12 63.60 6.75
C SER A 70 10.95 62.66 6.42
N HIS A 71 10.41 62.73 5.21
CA HIS A 71 9.36 61.81 4.74
C HIS A 71 9.94 60.59 4.03
N THR A 72 11.04 60.73 3.29
CA THR A 72 11.66 59.63 2.53
C THR A 72 12.50 58.71 3.39
N GLU A 73 13.19 59.21 4.42
CA GLU A 73 14.00 58.37 5.32
C GLU A 73 13.14 57.31 6.05
N PRO A 74 12.02 57.65 6.71
CA PRO A 74 11.17 56.65 7.36
C PRO A 74 10.61 55.60 6.40
N LEU A 75 10.32 55.99 5.14
CA LEU A 75 9.90 55.06 4.11
C LEU A 75 11.02 54.10 3.74
N HIS A 76 12.25 54.60 3.59
CA HIS A 76 13.40 53.77 3.29
C HIS A 76 13.68 52.78 4.43
N THR A 77 13.62 53.23 5.68
CA THR A 77 13.75 52.35 6.85
C THR A 77 12.65 51.29 6.87
N ARG A 78 11.37 51.68 6.68
CA ARG A 78 10.24 50.73 6.64
C ARG A 78 10.37 49.71 5.51
N LEU A 79 10.82 50.12 4.34
CA LEU A 79 11.10 49.22 3.21
C LEU A 79 12.25 48.27 3.53
N GLY A 80 13.31 48.75 4.19
CA GLY A 80 14.40 47.92 4.67
C GLY A 80 13.94 46.85 5.67
N THR A 81 13.16 47.25 6.67
CA THR A 81 12.58 46.33 7.67
C THR A 81 11.64 45.33 7.02
N LEU A 82 10.69 45.78 6.20
CA LEU A 82 9.74 44.91 5.50
C LEU A 82 10.47 43.89 4.61
N ARG A 83 11.54 44.31 3.92
CA ARG A 83 12.35 43.40 3.11
C ARG A 83 13.03 42.34 3.98
N SER A 84 13.59 42.72 5.14
CA SER A 84 14.18 41.76 6.08
C SER A 84 13.13 40.78 6.58
N ASP A 85 11.99 41.28 7.08
CA ASP A 85 10.91 40.45 7.64
C ASP A 85 10.36 39.46 6.60
N ILE A 86 10.24 39.87 5.34
CA ILE A 86 9.82 38.99 4.24
C ILE A 86 10.87 37.90 3.99
N LEU A 87 12.15 38.25 3.93
CA LEU A 87 13.23 37.28 3.70
C LEU A 87 13.33 36.29 4.86
N ASP A 88 13.36 36.78 6.10
CA ASP A 88 13.40 35.96 7.31
C ASP A 88 12.17 35.02 7.38
N GLY A 89 10.99 35.54 7.03
CA GLY A 89 9.76 34.76 6.96
C GLY A 89 9.76 33.69 5.86
N VAL A 90 10.36 33.98 4.70
CA VAL A 90 10.52 33.00 3.61
C VAL A 90 11.52 31.91 4.02
N ASP A 91 12.65 32.27 4.63
CA ASP A 91 13.66 31.33 5.09
C ASP A 91 13.11 30.40 6.17
N GLN A 92 12.36 30.94 7.14
CA GLN A 92 11.73 30.12 8.18
C GLN A 92 10.72 29.11 7.60
N ARG A 93 9.88 29.54 6.64
CA ARG A 93 8.94 28.64 5.97
C ARG A 93 9.66 27.59 5.13
N SER A 94 10.73 27.98 4.44
CA SER A 94 11.56 27.07 3.65
C SER A 94 12.18 25.97 4.52
N MET A 95 12.74 26.34 5.67
CA MET A 95 13.27 25.37 6.64
C MET A 95 12.18 24.42 7.18
N SER A 96 11.01 24.96 7.53
CA SER A 96 9.88 24.15 8.00
C SER A 96 9.37 23.17 6.93
N LEU A 97 9.23 23.62 5.67
CA LEU A 97 8.85 22.76 4.55
C LEU A 97 9.88 21.67 4.30
N ASN A 98 11.17 22.00 4.36
CA ASN A 98 12.24 21.03 4.17
C ASN A 98 12.24 19.96 5.27
N SER A 99 12.03 20.36 6.52
CA SER A 99 11.88 19.42 7.64
C SER A 99 10.67 18.50 7.48
N ASN A 100 9.53 19.04 7.02
CA ASN A 100 8.32 18.25 6.78
C ASN A 100 8.51 17.28 5.61
N LEU A 101 9.19 17.70 4.55
CA LEU A 101 9.50 16.85 3.40
C LEU A 101 10.41 15.69 3.81
N GLU A 102 11.45 15.96 4.60
CA GLU A 102 12.35 14.92 5.11
C GLU A 102 11.61 13.95 6.04
N SER A 103 10.71 14.45 6.89
CA SER A 103 9.85 13.61 7.74
C SER A 103 8.94 12.71 6.90
N LEU A 104 8.29 13.26 5.87
CA LEU A 104 7.44 12.50 4.96
C LEU A 104 8.24 11.43 4.20
N ARG A 105 9.44 11.79 3.73
CA ARG A 105 10.35 10.85 3.07
C ARG A 105 10.71 9.68 3.97
N ASN A 106 11.05 9.95 5.23
CA ASN A 106 11.38 8.90 6.21
C ASN A 106 10.16 8.01 6.49
N GLN A 107 8.95 8.59 6.61
CA GLN A 107 7.73 7.81 6.75
C GLN A 107 7.48 6.90 5.55
N THR A 108 7.67 7.39 4.32
CA THR A 108 7.53 6.56 3.10
C THR A 108 8.51 5.39 3.13
N ILE A 109 9.78 5.61 3.50
CA ILE A 109 10.79 4.54 3.60
C ILE A 109 10.35 3.49 4.63
N THR A 110 9.84 3.91 5.80
CA THR A 110 9.35 2.99 6.83
C THR A 110 8.15 2.18 6.35
N VAL A 111 7.20 2.81 5.65
CA VAL A 111 6.05 2.11 5.07
C VAL A 111 6.47 1.09 4.02
N ASP A 112 7.41 1.44 3.14
CA ASP A 112 7.95 0.53 2.14
C ASP A 112 8.64 -0.69 2.78
N GLN A 113 9.38 -0.49 3.87
CA GLN A 113 9.98 -1.59 4.63
C GLN A 113 8.92 -2.50 5.24
N HIS A 114 7.89 -1.95 5.87
CA HIS A 114 6.81 -2.75 6.45
C HIS A 114 6.00 -3.51 5.38
N LEU A 115 5.81 -2.92 4.19
CA LEU A 115 5.19 -3.61 3.06
C LEU A 115 6.04 -4.78 2.56
N ALA A 116 7.36 -4.64 2.54
CA ALA A 116 8.27 -5.73 2.19
C ALA A 116 8.23 -6.86 3.24
N GLU A 117 8.25 -6.53 4.53
CA GLU A 117 8.12 -7.48 5.64
C GLU A 117 6.77 -8.22 5.60
N LEU A 118 5.68 -7.49 5.36
CA LEU A 118 4.36 -8.07 5.19
C LEU A 118 4.31 -9.00 3.97
N GLY A 119 4.92 -8.61 2.85
CA GLY A 119 5.03 -9.44 1.65
C GLY A 119 5.75 -10.77 1.91
N GLN A 120 6.86 -10.74 2.66
CA GLN A 120 7.58 -11.94 3.09
C GLN A 120 6.74 -12.82 4.02
N SER A 121 6.05 -12.21 4.99
CA SER A 121 5.18 -12.92 5.92
C SER A 121 4.01 -13.63 5.21
N VAL A 122 3.37 -12.95 4.25
CA VAL A 122 2.28 -13.53 3.43
C VAL A 122 2.80 -14.68 2.57
N GLN A 123 3.99 -14.56 1.99
CA GLN A 123 4.59 -15.65 1.20
C GLN A 123 4.89 -16.87 2.08
N ALA A 124 5.50 -16.68 3.25
CA ALA A 124 5.76 -17.78 4.18
C ALA A 124 4.47 -18.48 4.64
N ALA A 125 3.40 -17.73 4.92
CA ALA A 125 2.10 -18.29 5.27
C ALA A 125 1.51 -19.13 4.11
N ARG A 126 1.66 -18.66 2.86
CA ARG A 126 1.21 -19.40 1.67
C ARG A 126 1.95 -20.72 1.49
N ASP A 127 3.26 -20.74 1.74
CA ASP A 127 4.07 -21.94 1.63
C ASP A 127 3.64 -22.99 2.66
N VAL A 128 3.39 -22.58 3.91
CA VAL A 128 2.86 -23.44 4.98
C VAL A 128 1.49 -24.04 4.62
N VAL A 129 0.59 -23.22 4.07
CA VAL A 129 -0.74 -23.71 3.63
C VAL A 129 -0.61 -24.74 2.52
N THR A 130 0.31 -24.53 1.57
CA THR A 130 0.55 -25.46 0.47
C THR A 130 1.07 -26.80 0.97
N GLU A 131 2.04 -26.78 1.89
CA GLU A 131 2.58 -27.99 2.51
C GLU A 131 1.51 -28.74 3.32
N THR A 132 0.75 -28.01 4.16
CA THR A 132 -0.32 -28.58 4.97
C THR A 132 -1.41 -29.21 4.10
N SER A 133 -1.77 -28.58 2.98
CA SER A 133 -2.74 -29.14 2.04
C SER A 133 -2.25 -30.45 1.42
N GLY A 134 -0.95 -30.57 1.14
CA GLY A 134 -0.36 -31.83 0.67
C GLY A 134 -0.47 -32.93 1.73
N GLN A 135 -0.08 -32.63 2.97
CA GLN A 135 -0.16 -33.58 4.09
C GLN A 135 -1.60 -34.04 4.37
N VAL A 136 -2.59 -33.14 4.32
CA VAL A 136 -4.00 -33.49 4.50
C VAL A 136 -4.49 -34.44 3.39
N GLN A 137 -4.07 -34.22 2.15
CA GLN A 137 -4.41 -35.11 1.05
C GLN A 137 -3.80 -36.51 1.24
N ASP A 138 -2.55 -36.58 1.70
CA ASP A 138 -1.87 -37.86 1.98
C ASP A 138 -2.57 -38.64 3.10
N VAL A 139 -2.97 -37.95 4.17
CA VAL A 139 -3.76 -38.57 5.27
C VAL A 139 -5.11 -39.06 4.77
N ALA A 140 -5.80 -38.28 3.95
CA ALA A 140 -7.08 -38.69 3.37
C ALA A 140 -6.94 -39.94 2.48
N ASN A 141 -5.88 -40.00 1.67
CA ASN A 141 -5.57 -41.16 0.84
C ASN A 141 -5.25 -42.40 1.71
N ALA A 142 -4.40 -42.24 2.73
CA ALA A 142 -4.05 -43.32 3.65
C ALA A 142 -5.28 -43.84 4.42
N GLN A 143 -6.18 -42.94 4.83
CA GLN A 143 -7.44 -43.30 5.48
C GLN A 143 -8.34 -44.10 4.52
N HIS A 144 -8.42 -43.71 3.25
CA HIS A 144 -9.19 -44.46 2.25
C HIS A 144 -8.66 -45.89 2.06
N VAL A 145 -7.34 -46.07 1.94
CA VAL A 145 -6.70 -47.38 1.86
C VAL A 145 -6.96 -48.22 3.12
N THR A 146 -6.81 -47.61 4.29
CA THR A 146 -7.03 -48.28 5.58
C THR A 146 -8.48 -48.74 5.73
N ASN A 147 -9.44 -47.90 5.36
CA ASN A 147 -10.86 -48.26 5.39
C ASN A 147 -11.18 -49.42 4.43
N GLY A 148 -10.53 -49.45 3.26
CA GLY A 148 -10.60 -50.59 2.35
C GLY A 148 -10.16 -51.89 3.03
N HIS A 149 -8.96 -51.89 3.62
CA HIS A 149 -8.43 -53.08 4.32
C HIS A 149 -9.28 -53.52 5.51
N ILE A 150 -9.76 -52.60 6.34
CA ILE A 150 -10.66 -52.93 7.47
C ILE A 150 -11.92 -53.62 6.95
N THR A 151 -12.45 -53.14 5.83
CA THR A 151 -13.66 -53.70 5.23
C THR A 151 -13.40 -55.09 4.66
N ASP A 152 -12.27 -55.29 3.98
CA ASP A 152 -11.87 -56.61 3.47
C ASP A 152 -11.72 -57.63 4.61
N VAL A 153 -11.05 -57.24 5.70
CA VAL A 153 -10.89 -58.09 6.90
C VAL A 153 -12.25 -58.40 7.54
N LEU A 154 -13.16 -57.42 7.59
CA LEU A 154 -14.50 -57.60 8.13
C LEU A 154 -15.31 -58.60 7.29
N VAL A 155 -15.29 -58.47 5.97
CA VAL A 155 -15.97 -59.40 5.05
C VAL A 155 -15.36 -60.80 5.18
N SER A 156 -14.03 -60.91 5.09
CA SER A 156 -13.31 -62.19 5.16
C SER A 156 -13.56 -62.93 6.48
N SER A 157 -13.48 -62.24 7.63
CA SER A 157 -13.73 -62.86 8.93
C SER A 157 -15.15 -63.41 9.07
N ARG A 158 -16.15 -62.74 8.47
CA ARG A 158 -17.54 -63.20 8.46
C ARG A 158 -17.72 -64.40 7.52
N GLN A 159 -17.09 -64.38 6.36
CA GLN A 159 -17.09 -65.52 5.42
C GLN A 159 -16.50 -66.77 6.07
N ILE A 160 -15.33 -66.64 6.72
CA ILE A 160 -14.67 -67.73 7.44
C ILE A 160 -15.57 -68.25 8.55
N TYR A 161 -16.13 -67.35 9.38
CA TYR A 161 -17.07 -67.75 10.42
C TYR A 161 -18.26 -68.53 9.86
N ASN A 162 -18.89 -68.04 8.78
CA ASN A 162 -20.06 -68.66 8.19
C ASN A 162 -19.74 -70.03 7.58
N ALA A 163 -18.55 -70.20 7.00
CA ALA A 163 -18.09 -71.47 6.47
C ALA A 163 -18.01 -72.56 7.54
N GLU A 164 -17.62 -72.20 8.77
CA GLU A 164 -17.56 -73.13 9.90
C GLU A 164 -18.94 -73.49 10.47
N ARG A 165 -20.02 -72.78 10.09
CA ARG A 165 -21.38 -73.00 10.62
C ARG A 165 -22.25 -73.91 9.76
N GLY A 166 -21.74 -74.44 8.64
CA GLY A 166 -22.49 -75.32 7.76
C GLY A 166 -23.80 -74.69 7.29
N LEU A 167 -24.95 -75.25 7.68
CA LEU A 167 -26.27 -74.76 7.27
C LEU A 167 -26.79 -73.56 8.08
N GLY A 168 -26.14 -73.19 9.17
CA GLY A 168 -26.54 -72.05 10.01
C GLY A 168 -27.75 -72.30 10.92
N LEU A 169 -28.17 -73.56 11.12
CA LEU A 169 -29.37 -73.91 11.90
C LEU A 169 -29.14 -73.79 13.42
N ASP A 170 -28.00 -74.27 13.91
CA ASP A 170 -27.66 -74.23 15.34
C ASP A 170 -26.99 -72.91 15.74
N HIS A 171 -26.29 -72.30 14.78
CA HIS A 171 -25.56 -71.05 14.96
C HIS A 171 -25.80 -70.17 13.74
N PRO A 172 -26.51 -69.04 13.88
CA PRO A 172 -26.84 -68.19 12.74
C PRO A 172 -25.58 -67.58 12.13
N PHE A 173 -25.62 -67.40 10.81
CA PHE A 173 -24.59 -66.71 10.06
C PHE A 173 -24.40 -65.26 10.55
N LYS A 174 -23.17 -64.78 10.45
CA LYS A 174 -22.86 -63.36 10.58
C LYS A 174 -23.20 -62.67 9.27
N ILE A 175 -24.06 -61.66 9.37
CA ILE A 175 -24.47 -60.82 8.25
C ILE A 175 -23.25 -60.11 7.68
N ILE A 176 -22.96 -60.23 6.39
CA ILE A 176 -21.93 -59.45 5.69
C ILE A 176 -22.54 -58.11 5.28
N PRO A 177 -21.87 -56.96 5.50
CA PRO A 177 -22.45 -55.68 5.10
C PRO A 177 -22.17 -55.41 3.61
N PHE A 178 -22.94 -54.53 3.00
CA PHE A 178 -22.63 -53.98 1.69
C PHE A 178 -21.52 -52.94 1.80
N VAL A 179 -20.60 -53.00 0.84
CA VAL A 179 -19.42 -52.14 0.78
C VAL A 179 -19.53 -51.23 -0.43
N ASN A 180 -19.70 -49.94 -0.19
CA ASN A 180 -19.85 -48.93 -1.22
C ASN A 180 -18.50 -48.53 -1.84
N LYS A 181 -18.50 -47.83 -2.97
CA LYS A 181 -17.28 -47.52 -3.74
C LYS A 181 -16.34 -46.56 -2.99
N ASP A 182 -16.92 -45.78 -2.10
CA ASP A 182 -16.28 -44.86 -1.17
C ASP A 182 -15.76 -45.55 0.11
N GLY A 183 -15.98 -46.86 0.27
CA GLY A 183 -15.66 -47.62 1.48
C GLY A 183 -16.73 -47.52 2.57
N GLY A 184 -17.87 -46.88 2.28
CA GLY A 184 -19.01 -46.85 3.20
C GLY A 184 -19.58 -48.24 3.45
N VAL A 185 -19.96 -48.51 4.69
CA VAL A 185 -20.52 -49.80 5.12
C VAL A 185 -22.02 -49.63 5.35
N GLN A 186 -22.84 -50.39 4.61
CA GLN A 186 -24.29 -50.37 4.74
C GLN A 186 -24.82 -51.76 5.11
N TRP A 187 -25.69 -51.83 6.11
CA TRP A 187 -26.31 -53.10 6.50
C TRP A 187 -27.43 -53.48 5.54
N PRO A 188 -27.54 -54.74 5.08
CA PRO A 188 -28.60 -55.17 4.18
C PRO A 188 -30.01 -54.88 4.71
N THR A 189 -30.21 -55.00 6.02
CA THR A 189 -31.48 -54.68 6.69
C THR A 189 -31.87 -53.20 6.57
N ALA A 190 -30.89 -52.29 6.48
CA ALA A 190 -31.15 -50.87 6.24
C ALA A 190 -31.67 -50.61 4.82
N CYS A 191 -31.42 -51.54 3.88
CA CYS A 191 -31.99 -51.53 2.53
C CYS A 191 -33.34 -52.26 2.45
N GLY A 192 -33.90 -52.68 3.58
CA GLY A 192 -35.14 -53.47 3.63
C GLY A 192 -34.97 -54.94 3.25
N LEU A 193 -33.73 -55.45 3.18
CA LEU A 193 -33.48 -56.85 2.85
C LEU A 193 -33.54 -57.77 4.08
N PRO A 194 -34.06 -59.01 3.92
CA PRO A 194 -34.15 -59.97 5.02
C PRO A 194 -32.75 -60.49 5.42
N PRO A 195 -32.40 -60.54 6.71
CA PRO A 195 -31.08 -60.97 7.13
C PRO A 195 -30.82 -62.45 6.78
N LEU A 196 -29.67 -62.72 6.15
CA LEU A 196 -29.27 -64.05 5.72
C LEU A 196 -28.65 -64.82 6.89
N LEU A 197 -29.50 -65.31 7.80
CA LEU A 197 -29.07 -65.96 9.05
C LEU A 197 -28.83 -67.47 8.90
N ASP A 198 -29.40 -68.12 7.90
CA ASP A 198 -29.22 -69.55 7.65
C ASP A 198 -29.41 -69.87 6.15
N MET A 199 -29.11 -71.11 5.76
CA MET A 199 -29.24 -71.54 4.37
C MET A 199 -30.69 -71.51 3.85
N ARG A 200 -31.68 -71.66 4.75
CA ARG A 200 -33.10 -71.61 4.38
C ARG A 200 -33.49 -70.20 3.95
N MET A 201 -33.03 -69.19 4.69
CA MET A 201 -33.27 -67.78 4.33
C MET A 201 -32.70 -67.45 2.95
N ILE A 202 -31.48 -67.92 2.65
CA ILE A 202 -30.85 -67.69 1.35
C ILE A 202 -31.65 -68.36 0.22
N ASN A 203 -32.07 -69.61 0.40
CA ASN A 203 -32.82 -70.36 -0.63
C ASN A 203 -34.22 -69.78 -0.88
N ASN A 204 -34.79 -69.12 0.12
CA ASN A 204 -36.14 -68.55 0.09
C ASN A 204 -36.19 -67.07 -0.34
N LEU A 205 -35.06 -66.45 -0.71
CA LEU A 205 -35.03 -65.07 -1.22
C LEU A 205 -35.88 -64.92 -2.48
N LYS A 206 -36.70 -63.87 -2.58
CA LYS A 206 -37.38 -63.54 -3.84
C LYS A 206 -36.36 -63.10 -4.89
N ASP A 207 -36.69 -63.21 -6.18
CA ASP A 207 -35.75 -62.86 -7.26
C ASP A 207 -35.20 -61.44 -7.15
N HIS A 208 -36.05 -60.46 -6.81
CA HIS A 208 -35.60 -59.08 -6.62
C HIS A 208 -34.73 -58.87 -5.36
N GLU A 209 -34.99 -59.61 -4.28
CA GLU A 209 -34.17 -59.55 -3.06
C GLU A 209 -32.80 -60.18 -3.33
N LEU A 210 -32.77 -61.29 -4.09
CA LEU A 210 -31.56 -61.95 -4.55
C LEU A 210 -30.71 -61.03 -5.44
N ASP A 211 -31.32 -60.35 -6.42
CA ASP A 211 -30.62 -59.40 -7.27
C ASP A 211 -30.06 -58.22 -6.48
N GLN A 212 -30.82 -57.68 -5.52
CA GLN A 212 -30.32 -56.62 -4.63
C GLN A 212 -29.15 -57.07 -3.74
N TYR A 213 -29.16 -58.31 -3.26
CA TYR A 213 -28.01 -58.88 -2.54
C TYR A 213 -26.77 -59.01 -3.42
N LEU A 214 -26.94 -59.49 -4.66
CA LEU A 214 -25.85 -59.64 -5.60
C LEU A 214 -25.30 -58.28 -6.02
N ASP A 215 -26.14 -57.28 -6.24
CA ASP A 215 -25.72 -55.89 -6.49
C ASP A 215 -24.96 -55.30 -5.31
N GLY A 216 -25.48 -55.45 -4.09
CA GLY A 216 -24.85 -54.94 -2.87
C GLY A 216 -23.48 -55.55 -2.60
N TYR A 217 -23.28 -56.81 -2.94
CA TYR A 217 -21.98 -57.50 -2.89
C TYR A 217 -21.15 -57.38 -4.18
N ARG A 218 -21.67 -56.68 -5.19
CA ARG A 218 -21.05 -56.49 -6.52
C ARG A 218 -20.71 -57.80 -7.25
N ILE A 219 -21.57 -58.79 -7.07
CA ILE A 219 -21.49 -60.08 -7.74
C ILE A 219 -22.16 -59.96 -9.11
N GLN A 220 -21.40 -60.20 -10.19
CA GLN A 220 -21.92 -60.14 -11.54
C GLN A 220 -22.96 -61.25 -11.78
N HIS A 221 -24.20 -60.83 -12.07
CA HIS A 221 -25.35 -61.74 -12.12
C HIS A 221 -26.34 -61.51 -13.28
N VAL A 222 -26.09 -60.51 -14.13
CA VAL A 222 -26.92 -60.23 -15.31
C VAL A 222 -26.91 -61.44 -16.26
N GLY A 223 -28.09 -61.94 -16.61
CA GLY A 223 -28.26 -63.07 -17.54
C GLY A 223 -28.05 -64.46 -16.91
N LEU A 224 -27.78 -64.55 -15.61
CA LEU A 224 -27.69 -65.83 -14.91
C LEU A 224 -29.06 -66.34 -14.47
N ASP A 225 -29.25 -67.66 -14.50
CA ASP A 225 -30.42 -68.28 -13.89
C ASP A 225 -30.37 -68.18 -12.35
N ARG A 226 -31.53 -68.45 -11.72
CA ARG A 226 -31.71 -68.31 -10.28
C ARG A 226 -30.79 -69.24 -9.47
N GLU A 227 -30.57 -70.47 -9.90
CA GLU A 227 -29.72 -71.42 -9.16
C GLU A 227 -28.26 -70.99 -9.18
N VAL A 228 -27.77 -70.50 -10.32
CA VAL A 228 -26.42 -69.93 -10.43
C VAL A 228 -26.28 -68.68 -9.56
N LYS A 229 -27.28 -67.80 -9.56
CA LYS A 229 -27.32 -66.62 -8.67
C LYS A 229 -27.24 -67.01 -7.19
N LEU A 230 -28.06 -67.96 -6.76
CA LEU A 230 -28.04 -68.49 -5.39
C LEU A 230 -26.70 -69.15 -5.06
N SER A 231 -26.11 -69.91 -5.99
CA SER A 231 -24.80 -70.52 -5.80
C SER A 231 -23.72 -69.46 -5.58
N LYS A 232 -23.67 -68.42 -6.40
CA LYS A 232 -22.70 -67.31 -6.23
C LYS A 232 -22.90 -66.56 -4.92
N LEU A 233 -24.15 -66.33 -4.51
CA LEU A 233 -24.45 -65.69 -3.24
C LEU A 233 -23.99 -66.56 -2.06
N ARG A 234 -24.26 -67.86 -2.09
CA ARG A 234 -23.84 -68.82 -1.06
C ARG A 234 -22.32 -68.88 -0.92
N GLU A 235 -21.63 -68.94 -2.06
CA GLU A 235 -20.17 -68.90 -2.14
C GLU A 235 -19.62 -67.63 -1.50
N TYR A 236 -20.16 -66.45 -1.87
CA TYR A 236 -19.74 -65.18 -1.30
C TYR A 236 -20.02 -65.08 0.21
N ILE A 237 -21.11 -65.65 0.71
CA ILE A 237 -21.42 -65.65 2.15
C ILE A 237 -20.49 -66.58 2.94
N GLY A 238 -19.85 -67.53 2.26
CA GLY A 238 -19.03 -68.58 2.85
C GLY A 238 -19.81 -69.86 3.16
N CYS A 239 -21.06 -70.00 2.74
CA CYS A 239 -21.89 -71.17 3.03
C CYS A 239 -21.90 -72.17 1.85
N MET A 240 -20.80 -72.89 1.65
CA MET A 240 -20.74 -73.97 0.65
C MET A 240 -21.25 -75.30 1.24
N PRO A 241 -21.96 -76.14 0.45
CA PRO A 241 -22.32 -77.48 0.87
C PRO A 241 -21.06 -78.32 1.15
N VAL A 242 -21.10 -79.10 2.23
CA VAL A 242 -19.98 -79.89 2.78
C VAL A 242 -19.47 -80.96 1.80
N ASP A 243 -20.22 -81.26 0.75
CA ASP A 243 -19.97 -82.38 -0.18
C ASP A 243 -18.70 -82.22 -1.04
N ASN A 244 -18.02 -81.07 -0.97
CA ASN A 244 -16.74 -80.81 -1.63
C ASN A 244 -15.64 -80.37 -0.64
N SER A 245 -15.55 -81.01 0.54
CA SER A 245 -14.44 -80.81 1.49
C SER A 245 -13.11 -81.35 0.91
N SER A 246 -12.60 -80.67 -0.11
CA SER A 246 -11.22 -80.78 -0.53
C SER A 246 -10.36 -80.26 0.63
N PRO A 247 -9.37 -81.03 1.11
CA PRO A 247 -8.45 -80.60 2.17
C PRO A 247 -7.68 -79.29 1.85
N HIS A 248 -7.79 -78.79 0.62
CA HIS A 248 -7.18 -77.53 0.18
C HIS A 248 -7.92 -76.29 0.73
N GLY A 249 -9.22 -76.37 1.01
CA GLY A 249 -9.98 -75.23 1.56
C GLY A 249 -9.51 -74.81 2.96
N MET A 250 -9.27 -75.80 3.84
CA MET A 250 -8.74 -75.57 5.18
C MET A 250 -7.30 -75.05 5.16
N ALA A 251 -6.47 -75.54 4.23
CA ALA A 251 -5.10 -75.05 4.06
C ALA A 251 -5.08 -73.57 3.64
N PHE A 252 -6.01 -73.14 2.79
CA PHE A 252 -6.10 -71.74 2.36
C PHE A 252 -6.50 -70.81 3.52
N VAL A 253 -7.46 -71.21 4.36
CA VAL A 253 -7.85 -70.43 5.55
C VAL A 253 -6.70 -70.32 6.55
N PHE A 254 -5.96 -71.40 6.79
CA PHE A 254 -4.76 -71.38 7.63
C PHE A 254 -3.65 -70.48 7.06
N MET A 255 -3.39 -70.55 5.76
CA MET A 255 -2.39 -69.71 5.08
C MET A 255 -2.78 -68.23 5.12
N LEU A 256 -4.06 -67.91 4.93
CA LEU A 256 -4.57 -66.54 5.00
C LEU A 256 -4.45 -65.98 6.42
N ALA A 257 -4.85 -66.76 7.43
CA ALA A 257 -4.71 -66.36 8.83
C ALA A 257 -3.24 -66.13 9.23
N MET A 258 -2.34 -67.01 8.79
CA MET A 258 -0.89 -66.86 9.03
C MET A 258 -0.32 -65.66 8.27
N GLY A 259 -0.77 -65.41 7.04
CA GLY A 259 -0.36 -64.24 6.25
C GLY A 259 -0.81 -62.92 6.90
N CYS A 260 -2.06 -62.85 7.38
CA CYS A 260 -2.57 -61.69 8.10
C CYS A 260 -1.82 -61.46 9.42
N LEU A 261 -1.52 -62.52 10.18
CA LEU A 261 -0.71 -62.42 11.39
C LEU A 261 0.72 -61.92 11.07
N LEU A 262 1.36 -62.48 10.05
CA LEU A 262 2.70 -62.04 9.63
C LEU A 262 2.72 -60.57 9.20
N TYR A 263 1.70 -60.11 8.47
CA TYR A 263 1.59 -58.71 8.05
C TYR A 263 1.38 -57.77 9.26
N LEU A 264 0.56 -58.16 10.23
CA LEU A 264 0.31 -57.36 11.44
C LEU A 264 1.54 -57.27 12.36
N TYR A 265 2.29 -58.36 12.51
CA TYR A 265 3.45 -58.41 13.42
C TYR A 265 4.76 -57.95 12.76
N PHE A 266 4.89 -58.06 11.44
CA PHE A 266 6.11 -57.73 10.72
C PHE A 266 5.86 -56.90 9.45
N PRO A 267 5.29 -55.68 9.59
CA PRO A 267 4.94 -54.85 8.43
C PRO A 267 6.15 -54.45 7.58
N HIS A 268 7.36 -54.40 8.15
CA HIS A 268 8.60 -54.05 7.45
C HIS A 268 9.12 -55.14 6.49
N LEU A 269 8.59 -56.37 6.55
CA LEU A 269 8.95 -57.44 5.60
C LEU A 269 8.20 -57.34 4.26
N PHE A 270 7.25 -56.42 4.15
CA PHE A 270 6.34 -56.29 3.01
C PHE A 270 6.38 -54.88 2.37
N VAL A 271 7.43 -54.11 2.66
CA VAL A 271 7.74 -52.79 2.06
C VAL A 271 8.91 -52.94 1.09
#